data_AF-A0A0V8RUG7-F1
#
_entry.id   AF-A0A0V8RUG7-F1
#
_cell.length_a   1.000
_cell.length_b   1.000
_cell.length_c   1.000
_cell.angle_alpha   90.00
_cell.angle_beta   90.00
_cell.angle_gamma   90.00
#
_symmetry.space_group_name_H-M   'P 1'
#
loop_
_entity.id
_entity.type
_entity.pdbx_description
1 polymer ?
#
loop_
_entity_poly.entity_id
_entity_poly.type
_entity_poly.pdbx_seq_one_letter_code
_entity_poly.pdbx_strand_id
1 'polypeptide(L)'
;MRQARAAAAALALLMPALAFSAVQAHQGSYSLRIDFLKPIDDSSWRVHVELRGPGLDVGCTGVLRPNIYYIETRDISRSLVAAPLYYILDTVCPQAAARLESISRASGGAPAVVTVNAPRGYLARSAMDWRGYGPPGGPYRVPLRMLARYYVFDSVVVADASSYHVVDNSSTGLTIIYSSRLPGKTASYAAHVVAVVRSLVSQWLGPSPRSPVLVVLVDPEGQPLQLPKSGHSTGGMVYIKTGLLQVDLPWLVHTAAHETVHGWLNSGLLGGTSA
;
A
#
# COMPACT_ATOMS: atom_id res chain seq x y z
N MET A 1 32.07 -54.56 45.57
CA MET A 1 31.00 -55.56 45.78
C MET A 1 29.82 -54.86 46.42
N ARG A 2 28.62 -55.03 45.83
CA ARG A 2 27.25 -55.06 46.43
C ARG A 2 26.89 -53.97 47.48
N GLN A 3 25.93 -53.07 47.19
CA GLN A 3 24.48 -53.18 47.54
C GLN A 3 24.25 -53.46 49.04
N ALA A 4 23.32 -52.87 49.80
CA ALA A 4 22.19 -51.95 49.62
C ALA A 4 21.72 -51.57 51.06
N ARG A 5 21.04 -50.44 51.33
CA ARG A 5 19.58 -50.29 51.57
C ARG A 5 19.40 -48.90 52.20
N ALA A 6 18.61 -47.97 51.66
CA ALA A 6 17.14 -47.87 51.61
C ALA A 6 16.48 -47.45 52.94
N ALA A 7 15.96 -46.21 52.98
CA ALA A 7 14.76 -45.75 53.69
C ALA A 7 14.46 -44.31 53.20
N ALA A 8 13.50 -44.07 52.31
CA ALA A 8 12.05 -43.97 52.55
C ALA A 8 11.66 -42.79 53.47
N ALA A 9 11.32 -41.65 52.86
CA ALA A 9 10.33 -40.70 53.36
C ALA A 9 9.87 -39.82 52.20
N ALA A 10 8.82 -40.29 51.51
CA ALA A 10 8.00 -39.48 50.64
C ALA A 10 7.04 -38.67 51.53
N LEU A 11 7.12 -37.34 51.43
CA LEU A 11 6.00 -36.47 51.77
C LEU A 11 5.74 -35.61 50.54
N ALA A 12 4.88 -36.14 49.67
CA ALA A 12 4.16 -35.36 48.69
C ALA A 12 3.20 -34.42 49.43
N LEU A 13 3.19 -33.14 49.08
CA LEU A 13 1.97 -32.35 48.85
C LEU A 13 2.32 -30.90 48.50
N LEU A 14 1.64 -30.42 47.45
CA LEU A 14 1.34 -29.03 47.09
C LEU A 14 2.26 -28.36 46.05
N MET A 15 1.93 -28.66 44.79
CA MET A 15 1.74 -27.61 43.79
C MET A 15 0.81 -26.51 44.35
N PRO A 16 1.05 -25.24 44.00
CA PRO A 16 0.60 -24.78 42.71
C PRO A 16 1.78 -24.41 41.83
N ALA A 17 1.89 -25.10 40.69
CA ALA A 17 2.40 -24.47 39.49
C ALA A 17 1.53 -23.22 39.31
N LEU A 18 2.05 -22.07 39.74
CA LEU A 18 1.56 -20.79 39.29
C LEU A 18 1.73 -20.83 37.79
N ALA A 19 0.61 -21.14 37.15
CA ALA A 19 0.41 -21.02 35.74
C ALA A 19 0.96 -19.65 35.37
N PHE A 20 2.11 -19.66 34.71
CA PHE A 20 2.27 -18.80 33.55
C PHE A 20 1.04 -19.05 32.69
N SER A 21 -0.02 -18.29 32.98
CA SER A 21 -0.93 -17.86 31.95
C SER A 21 -0.09 -16.92 31.08
N ALA A 22 0.83 -17.50 30.33
CA ALA A 22 0.94 -17.17 28.93
C ALA A 22 -0.49 -17.32 28.44
N VAL A 23 -1.20 -16.20 28.46
CA VAL A 23 -2.42 -16.07 27.70
C VAL A 23 -1.92 -16.26 26.28
N GLN A 24 -2.01 -17.51 25.84
CA GLN A 24 -2.08 -17.93 24.46
C GLN A 24 -3.41 -17.33 23.95
N ALA A 25 -3.50 -16.00 23.93
CA ALA A 25 -4.61 -15.26 23.38
C ALA A 25 -4.47 -15.46 21.89
N HIS A 26 -5.20 -16.45 21.38
CA HIS A 26 -5.52 -16.69 19.98
C HIS A 26 -4.68 -15.87 19.01
N GLN A 27 -3.64 -16.48 18.42
CA GLN A 27 -2.99 -15.96 17.21
C GLN A 27 -3.98 -15.99 16.05
N GLY A 28 -5.03 -15.16 16.10
CA GLY A 28 -5.85 -14.88 14.93
C GLY A 28 -5.13 -13.83 14.09
N SER A 29 -4.87 -14.17 12.83
CA SER A 29 -4.45 -13.18 11.85
C SER A 29 -5.60 -12.20 11.59
N TYR A 30 -5.26 -10.92 11.44
CA TYR A 30 -6.20 -9.95 10.89
C TYR A 30 -6.12 -9.98 9.37
N SER A 31 -7.19 -9.58 8.68
CA SER A 31 -7.19 -9.45 7.23
C SER A 31 -7.91 -8.18 6.79
N LEU A 32 -7.26 -7.40 5.91
CA LEU A 32 -7.87 -6.30 5.18
C LEU A 32 -7.99 -6.72 3.71
N ARG A 33 -9.22 -6.85 3.22
CA ARG A 33 -9.53 -7.17 1.82
C ARG A 33 -10.19 -5.96 1.16
N ILE A 34 -9.73 -5.63 -0.04
CA ILE A 34 -10.24 -4.53 -0.85
C ILE A 34 -10.55 -5.09 -2.23
N ASP A 35 -11.83 -5.20 -2.56
CA ASP A 35 -12.30 -5.77 -3.81
C ASP A 35 -12.88 -4.65 -4.68
N PHE A 36 -12.19 -4.33 -5.77
CA PHE A 36 -12.75 -3.53 -6.85
C PHE A 36 -13.70 -4.43 -7.65
N LEU A 37 -15.00 -4.16 -7.58
CA LEU A 37 -16.01 -5.08 -8.13
C LEU A 37 -16.28 -4.79 -9.61
N LYS A 38 -16.56 -3.52 -9.93
CA LYS A 38 -16.79 -3.06 -11.31
C LYS A 38 -16.75 -1.52 -11.41
N PRO A 39 -16.38 -0.96 -12.58
CA PRO A 39 -16.74 0.40 -12.92
C PRO A 39 -18.27 0.56 -12.92
N ILE A 40 -18.79 1.69 -12.45
CA ILE A 40 -20.22 2.02 -12.49
C ILE A 40 -20.50 2.94 -13.67
N ASP A 41 -19.65 3.96 -13.84
CA ASP A 41 -19.65 4.92 -14.94
C ASP A 41 -18.20 5.34 -15.24
N ASP A 42 -18.00 6.36 -16.08
CA ASP A 42 -16.68 6.80 -16.52
C ASP A 42 -15.80 7.37 -15.40
N SER A 43 -16.36 7.72 -14.24
CA SER A 43 -15.64 8.34 -13.13
C SER A 43 -16.00 7.74 -11.77
N SER A 44 -16.43 6.48 -11.72
CA SER A 44 -16.71 5.83 -10.45
C SER A 44 -16.62 4.31 -10.46
N TRP A 45 -16.26 3.77 -9.29
CA TRP A 45 -16.05 2.35 -9.08
C TRP A 45 -16.85 1.84 -7.89
N ARG A 46 -17.45 0.66 -8.03
CA ARG A 46 -18.01 -0.10 -6.92
C ARG A 46 -16.86 -0.83 -6.21
N VAL A 47 -16.66 -0.54 -4.94
CA VAL A 47 -15.60 -1.15 -4.13
C VAL A 47 -16.20 -1.77 -2.87
N HIS A 48 -15.72 -2.95 -2.50
CA HIS A 48 -16.00 -3.59 -1.23
C HIS A 48 -14.73 -3.62 -0.37
N VAL A 49 -14.86 -3.26 0.89
CA VAL A 49 -13.77 -3.30 1.87
C VAL A 49 -14.22 -4.16 3.03
N GLU A 50 -13.33 -5.04 3.47
CA GLU A 50 -13.57 -5.94 4.58
C GLU A 50 -12.36 -6.00 5.50
N LEU A 51 -12.59 -5.78 6.79
CA LEU A 51 -11.61 -5.92 7.85
C LEU A 51 -12.09 -6.99 8.83
N ARG A 52 -11.36 -8.10 8.92
CA ARG A 52 -11.68 -9.25 9.79
C ARG A 52 -10.54 -9.59 10.74
N GLY A 53 -10.88 -10.22 11.85
CA GLY A 53 -9.92 -10.74 12.82
C GLY A 53 -10.60 -11.18 14.11
N PRO A 54 -9.84 -11.53 15.16
CA PRO A 54 -10.40 -11.86 16.47
C PRO A 54 -11.36 -10.78 17.00
N GLY A 55 -12.64 -11.13 17.16
CA GLY A 55 -13.67 -10.21 17.64
C GLY A 55 -13.97 -9.03 16.71
N LEU A 56 -13.58 -9.11 15.44
CA LEU A 56 -13.72 -8.05 14.45
C LEU A 56 -14.28 -8.60 13.14
N ASP A 57 -15.40 -8.05 12.71
CA ASP A 57 -15.98 -8.30 11.38
C ASP A 57 -16.64 -7.00 10.90
N VAL A 58 -15.96 -6.30 9.99
CA VAL A 58 -16.44 -5.05 9.39
C VAL A 58 -16.39 -5.21 7.89
N GLY A 59 -17.54 -5.08 7.24
CA GLY A 59 -17.66 -5.11 5.78
C GLY A 59 -18.50 -3.94 5.29
N CYS A 60 -17.98 -3.20 4.32
CA CYS A 60 -18.73 -2.13 3.66
C CYS A 60 -18.62 -2.26 2.15
N THR A 61 -19.66 -1.84 1.44
CA THR A 61 -19.62 -1.69 -0.02
C THR A 61 -20.06 -0.28 -0.35
N GLY A 62 -19.23 0.43 -1.11
CA GLY A 62 -19.41 1.84 -1.42
C GLY A 62 -19.01 2.17 -2.84
N VAL A 63 -19.04 3.46 -3.15
CA VAL A 63 -18.66 3.99 -4.46
C VAL A 63 -17.45 4.88 -4.29
N LEU A 64 -16.36 4.55 -4.98
CA LEU A 64 -15.17 5.38 -5.07
C LEU A 64 -15.31 6.33 -6.27
N ARG A 65 -15.04 7.62 -6.05
CA ARG A 65 -15.14 8.69 -7.06
C ARG A 65 -13.91 9.61 -6.98
N PRO A 66 -13.64 10.42 -8.01
CA PRO A 66 -12.74 11.54 -7.91
C PRO A 66 -13.08 12.46 -6.74
N ASN A 67 -12.04 12.90 -6.02
CA ASN A 67 -12.16 13.93 -5.02
C ASN A 67 -11.19 15.08 -5.34
N ILE A 68 -11.74 16.29 -5.43
CA ILE A 68 -10.98 17.48 -5.83
C ILE A 68 -9.81 17.80 -4.87
N TYR A 69 -9.90 17.35 -3.62
CA TYR A 69 -8.89 17.56 -2.58
C TYR A 69 -7.72 16.57 -2.65
N TYR A 70 -7.86 15.47 -3.41
CA TYR A 70 -6.84 14.46 -3.61
C TYR A 70 -6.50 14.37 -5.10
N ILE A 71 -5.46 15.08 -5.52
CA ILE A 71 -5.18 15.36 -6.94
C ILE A 71 -4.99 14.08 -7.78
N GLU A 72 -4.45 13.03 -7.17
CA GLU A 72 -4.28 11.69 -7.73
C GLU A 72 -5.61 10.96 -7.95
N THR A 73 -6.61 11.22 -7.11
CA THR A 73 -7.95 10.63 -7.25
C THR A 73 -8.75 11.30 -8.38
N ARG A 74 -8.29 12.46 -8.88
CA ARG A 74 -8.95 13.15 -10.00
C ARG A 74 -9.00 12.31 -11.28
N ASP A 75 -8.18 11.28 -11.37
CA ASP A 75 -8.08 10.35 -12.50
C ASP A 75 -8.73 9.01 -12.23
N ILE A 76 -9.53 8.89 -11.18
CA ILE A 76 -10.41 7.74 -11.04
C ILE A 76 -11.34 7.73 -12.25
N SER A 77 -11.08 6.78 -13.13
CA SER A 77 -11.81 6.54 -14.37
C SER A 77 -12.13 5.06 -14.50
N ARG A 78 -12.86 4.71 -15.56
CA ARG A 78 -13.13 3.30 -15.89
C ARG A 78 -11.87 2.49 -16.18
N SER A 79 -10.83 3.11 -16.73
CA SER A 79 -9.59 2.47 -17.19
C SER A 79 -8.52 2.46 -16.09
N LEU A 80 -8.57 3.40 -15.14
CA LEU A 80 -7.57 3.54 -14.10
C LEU A 80 -8.18 4.04 -12.78
N VAL A 81 -7.79 3.40 -11.69
CA VAL A 81 -7.88 3.95 -10.33
C VAL A 81 -6.46 4.09 -9.82
N ALA A 82 -6.08 5.29 -9.41
CA ALA A 82 -4.87 5.53 -8.62
C ALA A 82 -5.29 6.31 -7.37
N ALA A 83 -5.22 5.68 -6.20
CA ALA A 83 -5.76 6.28 -4.98
C ALA A 83 -4.95 5.87 -3.74
N PRO A 84 -4.79 6.77 -2.76
CA PRO A 84 -4.27 6.39 -1.46
C PRO A 84 -5.19 5.38 -0.77
N LEU A 85 -4.60 4.44 -0.05
CA LEU A 85 -5.35 3.43 0.68
C LEU A 85 -6.26 4.08 1.76
N TYR A 86 -5.78 5.08 2.49
CA TYR A 86 -6.62 5.80 3.46
C TYR A 86 -7.85 6.44 2.80
N TYR A 87 -7.74 6.99 1.59
CA TYR A 87 -8.87 7.60 0.89
C TYR A 87 -9.92 6.54 0.54
N ILE A 88 -9.49 5.36 0.09
CA ILE A 88 -10.38 4.22 -0.16
C ILE A 88 -11.11 3.82 1.12
N LEU A 89 -10.37 3.67 2.24
CA LEU A 89 -10.99 3.29 3.51
C LEU A 89 -11.95 4.36 4.02
N ASP A 90 -11.57 5.63 4.02
CA ASP A 90 -12.40 6.74 4.51
C ASP A 90 -13.69 6.92 3.68
N THR A 91 -13.60 6.74 2.36
CA THR A 91 -14.75 6.89 1.45
C THR A 91 -15.66 5.67 1.45
N VAL A 92 -15.10 4.46 1.44
CA VAL A 92 -15.87 3.22 1.22
C VAL A 92 -16.26 2.56 2.54
N CYS A 93 -15.39 2.60 3.55
CA CYS A 93 -15.59 1.91 4.82
C CYS A 93 -14.90 2.62 6.00
N PRO A 94 -15.31 3.85 6.37
CA PRO A 94 -14.63 4.62 7.42
C PRO A 94 -14.63 3.91 8.78
N GLN A 95 -15.60 3.01 9.01
CA GLN A 95 -15.61 2.12 10.18
C GLN A 95 -14.38 1.19 10.22
N ALA A 96 -13.92 0.66 9.08
CA ALA A 96 -12.73 -0.17 9.01
C ALA A 96 -11.47 0.63 9.34
N ALA A 97 -11.36 1.88 8.87
CA ALA A 97 -10.25 2.78 9.21
C ALA A 97 -10.19 3.03 10.73
N ALA A 98 -11.32 3.42 11.34
CA ALA A 98 -11.41 3.66 12.78
C ALA A 98 -11.07 2.40 13.61
N ARG A 99 -11.51 1.22 13.16
CA ARG A 99 -11.19 -0.05 13.83
C ARG A 99 -9.71 -0.43 13.66
N LEU A 100 -9.12 -0.22 12.50
CA LEU A 100 -7.70 -0.51 12.23
C LEU A 100 -6.78 0.23 13.21
N GLU A 101 -7.05 1.51 13.49
CA GLU A 101 -6.28 2.30 14.45
C GLU A 101 -6.44 1.80 15.90
N SER A 102 -7.66 1.41 16.27
CA SER A 102 -7.95 0.87 17.60
C SER A 102 -7.25 -0.46 17.82
N ILE A 103 -7.36 -1.41 16.88
CA ILE A 103 -6.74 -2.74 17.00
C ILE A 103 -5.22 -2.67 16.88
N SER A 104 -4.65 -1.71 16.15
CA SER A 104 -3.20 -1.59 16.05
C SER A 104 -2.54 -1.19 17.37
N ARG A 105 -3.27 -0.48 18.25
CA ARG A 105 -2.79 -0.15 19.60
C ARG A 105 -2.85 -1.38 20.52
N ALA A 106 -3.91 -2.17 20.44
CA ALA A 106 -4.13 -3.32 21.33
C ALA A 106 -3.39 -4.59 20.88
N SER A 107 -3.19 -4.79 19.58
CA SER A 107 -2.66 -6.01 18.98
C SER A 107 -1.63 -5.72 17.88
N GLY A 108 -0.85 -4.64 18.02
CA GLY A 108 0.04 -4.15 16.96
C GLY A 108 1.10 -5.14 16.47
N GLY A 109 1.49 -6.11 17.30
CA GLY A 109 2.41 -7.20 16.92
C GLY A 109 1.75 -8.35 16.15
N ALA A 110 0.42 -8.42 16.11
CA ALA A 110 -0.28 -9.48 15.39
C ALA A 110 -0.11 -9.33 13.87
N PRO A 111 -0.02 -10.43 13.12
CA PRO A 111 0.08 -10.37 11.67
C PRO A 111 -1.26 -9.94 11.06
N ALA A 112 -1.18 -9.11 10.03
CA ALA A 112 -2.28 -8.75 9.15
C ALA A 112 -1.97 -9.17 7.72
N VAL A 113 -2.98 -9.69 7.02
CA VAL A 113 -2.91 -10.02 5.60
C VAL A 113 -3.72 -8.98 4.83
N VAL A 114 -3.07 -8.28 3.89
CA VAL A 114 -3.75 -7.31 3.03
C VAL A 114 -3.88 -7.90 1.63
N THR A 115 -5.08 -7.84 1.06
CA THR A 115 -5.36 -8.32 -0.29
C THR A 115 -6.10 -7.25 -1.07
N VAL A 116 -5.65 -6.95 -2.29
CA VAL A 116 -6.33 -6.06 -3.21
C VAL A 116 -6.71 -6.86 -4.45
N ASN A 117 -8.00 -6.93 -4.74
CA ASN A 117 -8.53 -7.68 -5.87
C ASN A 117 -9.14 -6.73 -6.89
N ALA A 118 -9.02 -7.10 -8.16
CA ALA A 118 -9.65 -6.43 -9.29
C ALA A 118 -10.42 -7.46 -10.14
N PRO A 119 -11.43 -7.04 -10.92
CA PRO A 119 -12.19 -7.96 -11.75
C PRO A 119 -11.35 -8.44 -12.95
N ARG A 120 -11.80 -9.50 -13.63
CA ARG A 120 -11.12 -10.03 -14.82
C ARG A 120 -10.94 -8.92 -15.87
N GLY A 121 -9.74 -8.83 -16.44
CA GLY A 121 -9.37 -7.78 -17.39
C GLY A 121 -8.71 -6.56 -16.73
N TYR A 122 -8.67 -6.52 -15.41
CA TYR A 122 -7.96 -5.50 -14.64
C TYR A 122 -6.82 -6.11 -13.83
N LEU A 123 -5.83 -5.26 -13.53
CA LEU A 123 -4.69 -5.57 -12.69
C LEU A 123 -4.73 -4.70 -11.44
N ALA A 124 -4.44 -5.25 -10.27
CA ALA A 124 -4.28 -4.52 -9.03
C ALA A 124 -2.80 -4.49 -8.60
N ARG A 125 -2.35 -3.35 -8.09
CA ARG A 125 -1.02 -3.13 -7.50
C ARG A 125 -1.13 -2.30 -6.24
N SER A 126 -0.19 -2.49 -5.33
CA SER A 126 -0.05 -1.67 -4.13
C SER A 126 1.41 -1.28 -3.94
N ALA A 127 1.66 -0.12 -3.33
CA ALA A 127 3.01 0.27 -2.95
C ALA A 127 3.59 -0.58 -1.78
N MET A 128 2.91 -1.65 -1.35
CA MET A 128 3.47 -2.70 -0.50
C MET A 128 4.27 -3.77 -1.27
N ASP A 129 4.09 -3.90 -2.59
CA ASP A 129 4.72 -4.93 -3.45
C ASP A 129 6.22 -5.08 -3.20
N TRP A 130 6.93 -3.96 -3.09
CA TRP A 130 8.40 -3.95 -3.03
C TRP A 130 8.96 -3.68 -1.64
N ARG A 131 8.12 -3.65 -0.62
CA ARG A 131 8.56 -3.53 0.78
C ARG A 131 8.91 -4.88 1.41
N GLY A 132 8.90 -5.96 0.61
CA GLY A 132 9.19 -7.31 1.08
C GLY A 132 8.04 -7.95 1.86
N TYR A 133 6.82 -7.41 1.77
CA TYR A 133 5.66 -7.94 2.48
C TYR A 133 4.89 -9.00 1.68
N GLY A 134 5.13 -9.13 0.38
CA GLY A 134 4.48 -10.12 -0.46
C GLY A 134 4.99 -10.05 -1.90
N PRO A 135 4.51 -10.93 -2.79
CA PRO A 135 4.77 -10.82 -4.22
C PRO A 135 4.03 -9.61 -4.83
N PRO A 136 4.41 -9.16 -6.04
CA PRO A 136 3.64 -8.16 -6.79
C PRO A 136 2.17 -8.56 -6.95
N GLY A 137 1.25 -7.68 -6.57
CA GLY A 137 -0.20 -7.93 -6.54
C GLY A 137 -0.72 -8.64 -5.28
N GLY A 138 0.16 -8.97 -4.33
CA GLY A 138 -0.21 -9.55 -3.04
C GLY A 138 -0.59 -11.04 -3.08
N PRO A 139 -1.09 -11.59 -1.96
CA PRO A 139 -1.39 -10.90 -0.70
C PRO A 139 -0.13 -10.46 0.06
N TYR A 140 -0.27 -9.40 0.88
CA TYR A 140 0.82 -8.83 1.66
C TYR A 140 0.69 -9.19 3.14
N ARG A 141 1.76 -9.66 3.77
CA ARG A 141 1.81 -9.99 5.19
C ARG A 141 2.60 -8.92 5.93
N VAL A 142 1.91 -8.15 6.77
CA VAL A 142 2.45 -7.00 7.51
C VAL A 142 2.08 -7.08 8.99
N PRO A 143 2.93 -6.64 9.92
CA PRO A 143 2.49 -6.43 11.30
C PRO A 143 1.35 -5.40 11.36
N LEU A 144 0.35 -5.59 12.21
CA LEU A 144 -0.79 -4.67 12.34
C LEU A 144 -0.36 -3.21 12.58
N ARG A 145 0.66 -2.97 13.42
CA ARG A 145 1.18 -1.61 13.64
C ARG A 145 1.71 -0.99 12.35
N MET A 146 2.31 -1.80 11.48
CA MET A 146 2.88 -1.33 10.22
C MET A 146 1.78 -1.08 9.22
N LEU A 147 0.73 -1.91 9.18
CA LEU A 147 -0.47 -1.65 8.39
C LEU A 147 -1.13 -0.33 8.82
N ALA A 148 -1.38 -0.13 10.12
CA ALA A 148 -1.97 1.11 10.64
C ALA A 148 -1.08 2.34 10.41
N ARG A 149 0.24 2.18 10.41
CA ARG A 149 1.15 3.28 10.06
C ARG A 149 1.15 3.56 8.56
N TYR A 150 1.15 2.51 7.73
CA TYR A 150 1.40 2.64 6.30
C TYR A 150 0.14 2.77 5.47
N TYR A 151 -1.07 2.45 5.94
CA TYR A 151 -2.26 2.63 5.12
C TYR A 151 -2.49 4.11 4.74
N VAL A 152 -2.04 5.04 5.58
CA VAL A 152 -2.00 6.49 5.30
C VAL A 152 -1.00 6.84 4.19
N PHE A 153 0.03 6.01 4.02
CA PHE A 153 1.15 6.21 3.10
C PHE A 153 1.25 5.12 2.04
N ASP A 154 0.21 4.34 1.85
CA ASP A 154 0.13 3.32 0.82
C ASP A 154 -0.87 3.77 -0.23
N SER A 155 -0.67 3.28 -1.45
CA SER A 155 -1.49 3.61 -2.59
C SER A 155 -1.83 2.34 -3.32
N VAL A 156 -3.07 2.29 -3.82
CA VAL A 156 -3.59 1.20 -4.64
C VAL A 156 -3.78 1.72 -6.05
N VAL A 157 -3.38 0.90 -7.02
CA VAL A 157 -3.66 1.13 -8.42
C VAL A 157 -4.44 -0.04 -8.99
N VAL A 158 -5.54 0.25 -9.68
CA VAL A 158 -6.27 -0.71 -10.51
C VAL A 158 -6.26 -0.20 -11.93
N ALA A 159 -5.74 -1.00 -12.86
CA ALA A 159 -5.58 -0.60 -14.25
C ALA A 159 -6.21 -1.63 -15.20
N ASP A 160 -6.91 -1.16 -16.23
CA ASP A 160 -7.39 -1.98 -17.33
C ASP A 160 -6.19 -2.54 -18.11
N ALA A 161 -6.11 -3.87 -18.18
CA ALA A 161 -5.00 -4.58 -18.82
C ALA A 161 -4.95 -4.37 -20.34
N SER A 162 -6.02 -3.87 -20.97
CA SER A 162 -6.02 -3.52 -22.40
C SER A 162 -5.50 -2.11 -22.68
N SER A 163 -5.55 -1.22 -21.69
CA SER A 163 -5.18 0.19 -21.81
C SER A 163 -3.85 0.54 -21.13
N TYR A 164 -3.37 -0.33 -20.25
CA TYR A 164 -2.15 -0.14 -19.46
C TYR A 164 -1.25 -1.36 -19.46
N HIS A 165 0.05 -1.09 -19.44
CA HIS A 165 1.11 -2.08 -19.23
C HIS A 165 1.62 -2.00 -17.80
N VAL A 166 1.97 -3.15 -17.23
CA VAL A 166 2.60 -3.26 -15.91
C VAL A 166 3.95 -3.95 -16.07
N VAL A 167 5.00 -3.31 -15.57
CA VAL A 167 6.38 -3.81 -15.60
C VAL A 167 6.93 -3.81 -14.18
N ASP A 168 7.21 -5.01 -13.69
CA ASP A 168 7.82 -5.23 -12.39
C ASP A 168 9.35 -5.30 -12.55
N ASN A 169 10.07 -4.32 -11.98
CA ASN A 169 11.52 -4.20 -12.09
C ASN A 169 12.17 -4.51 -10.74
N SER A 170 12.61 -5.76 -10.57
CA SER A 170 13.22 -6.26 -9.33
C SER A 170 14.57 -5.62 -8.99
N SER A 171 15.38 -5.26 -9.99
CA SER A 171 16.71 -4.64 -9.75
C SER A 171 16.58 -3.24 -9.16
N THR A 172 15.51 -2.53 -9.51
CA THR A 172 15.19 -1.22 -8.97
C THR A 172 14.09 -1.26 -7.92
N GLY A 173 13.47 -2.40 -7.60
CA GLY A 173 12.33 -2.47 -6.68
C GLY A 173 11.22 -1.45 -7.01
N LEU A 174 10.85 -1.37 -8.29
CA LEU A 174 9.80 -0.50 -8.82
C LEU A 174 8.80 -1.34 -9.64
N THR A 175 7.51 -1.08 -9.46
CA THR A 175 6.47 -1.42 -10.43
C THR A 175 6.17 -0.17 -11.24
N ILE A 176 6.15 -0.31 -12.56
CA ILE A 176 5.82 0.77 -13.49
C ILE A 176 4.50 0.41 -14.16
N ILE A 177 3.52 1.29 -14.04
CA ILE A 177 2.23 1.20 -14.72
C ILE A 177 2.18 2.33 -15.72
N TYR A 178 2.00 2.05 -17.00
CA TYR A 178 1.97 3.09 -18.02
C TYR A 178 0.91 2.83 -19.09
N SER A 179 0.32 3.91 -19.60
CA SER A 179 -0.67 3.83 -20.69
C SER A 179 -0.06 3.19 -21.94
N SER A 180 -0.80 2.31 -22.59
CA SER A 180 -0.41 1.67 -23.86
C SER A 180 -0.21 2.65 -25.02
N ARG A 181 -0.66 3.91 -24.87
CA ARG A 181 -0.39 5.00 -25.81
C ARG A 181 1.02 5.58 -25.69
N LEU A 182 1.69 5.34 -24.56
CA LEU A 182 3.02 5.87 -24.32
C LEU A 182 4.10 4.95 -24.90
N PRO A 183 5.15 5.50 -25.54
CA PRO A 183 6.30 4.69 -25.94
C PRO A 183 6.95 4.03 -24.72
N GLY A 184 7.22 2.72 -24.78
CA GLY A 184 7.84 2.00 -23.65
C GLY A 184 9.18 2.58 -23.19
N LYS A 185 9.94 3.24 -24.09
CA LYS A 185 11.19 3.96 -23.74
C LYS A 185 10.95 5.09 -22.74
N THR A 186 9.81 5.79 -22.83
CA THR A 186 9.41 6.84 -21.89
C THR A 186 9.23 6.25 -20.49
N ALA A 187 8.57 5.10 -20.37
CA ALA A 187 8.34 4.44 -19.10
C ALA A 187 9.66 3.98 -18.46
N SER A 188 10.55 3.38 -19.25
CA SER A 188 11.90 3.01 -18.79
C SER A 188 12.70 4.23 -18.33
N TYR A 189 12.59 5.36 -19.03
CA TYR A 189 13.30 6.58 -18.65
C TYR A 189 12.79 7.17 -17.34
N ALA A 190 11.47 7.26 -17.16
CA ALA A 190 10.86 7.72 -15.91
C ALA A 190 11.31 6.84 -14.72
N ALA A 191 11.26 5.52 -14.89
CA ALA A 191 11.67 4.59 -13.85
C ALA A 191 13.16 4.69 -13.52
N HIS A 192 14.01 4.90 -14.53
CA HIS A 192 15.43 5.13 -14.33
C HIS A 192 15.68 6.40 -13.51
N VAL A 193 14.99 7.51 -13.82
CA VAL A 193 15.09 8.76 -13.04
C VAL A 193 14.67 8.53 -11.59
N VAL A 194 13.51 7.90 -11.36
CA VAL A 194 13.02 7.61 -10.01
C VAL A 194 14.05 6.78 -9.23
N ALA A 195 14.60 5.73 -9.85
CA ALA A 195 15.61 4.88 -9.21
C ALA A 195 16.91 5.64 -8.87
N VAL A 196 17.41 6.48 -9.79
CA VAL A 196 18.62 7.29 -9.57
C VAL A 196 18.40 8.32 -8.45
N VAL A 197 17.31 9.08 -8.51
CA VAL A 197 16.98 10.09 -7.49
C VAL A 197 16.81 9.41 -6.13
N ARG A 198 16.08 8.30 -6.07
CA ARG A 198 15.92 7.53 -4.84
C ARG A 198 17.25 7.09 -4.25
N SER A 199 18.17 6.59 -5.08
CA SER A 199 19.51 6.17 -4.63
C SER A 199 20.29 7.35 -4.06
N LEU A 200 20.35 8.48 -4.78
CA LEU A 200 21.09 9.67 -4.36
C LEU A 200 20.52 10.29 -3.08
N VAL A 201 19.21 10.48 -3.02
CA VAL A 201 18.56 11.07 -1.84
C VAL A 201 18.69 10.14 -0.63
N SER A 202 18.65 8.82 -0.82
CA SER A 202 18.89 7.86 0.27
C SER A 202 20.30 7.95 0.85
N GLN A 203 21.31 8.24 0.02
CA GLN A 203 22.68 8.42 0.49
C GLN A 203 22.81 9.67 1.37
N TRP A 204 22.02 10.70 1.10
CA TRP A 204 22.08 11.96 1.84
C TRP A 204 21.20 11.96 3.10
N LEU A 205 19.95 11.55 2.98
CA LEU A 205 18.93 11.65 4.04
C LEU A 205 18.63 10.31 4.73
N GLY A 206 19.26 9.22 4.31
CA GLY A 206 18.93 7.87 4.74
C GLY A 206 17.72 7.28 4.00
N PRO A 207 17.33 6.03 4.29
CA PRO A 207 16.24 5.35 3.60
C PRO A 207 14.89 6.04 3.86
N SER A 208 14.11 6.33 2.82
CA SER A 208 12.76 6.84 3.00
C SER A 208 11.76 5.74 3.36
N PRO A 209 10.89 5.95 4.37
CA PRO A 209 9.79 5.03 4.67
C PRO A 209 8.67 5.05 3.62
N ARG A 210 8.71 6.02 2.69
CA ARG A 210 7.73 6.25 1.61
C ARG A 210 8.40 6.28 0.24
N SER A 211 9.62 5.77 0.11
CA SER A 211 10.33 5.82 -1.16
C SER A 211 9.47 5.16 -2.23
N PRO A 212 9.28 5.80 -3.40
CA PRO A 212 8.32 5.29 -4.35
C PRO A 212 8.75 3.92 -4.84
N VAL A 213 7.75 3.05 -4.88
CA VAL A 213 7.85 1.69 -5.39
C VAL A 213 6.84 1.46 -6.51
N LEU A 214 5.93 2.41 -6.72
CA LEU A 214 4.96 2.38 -7.80
C LEU A 214 5.10 3.68 -8.61
N VAL A 215 5.34 3.57 -9.90
CA VAL A 215 5.39 4.70 -10.83
C VAL A 215 4.23 4.54 -11.80
N VAL A 216 3.32 5.51 -11.81
CA VAL A 216 2.13 5.50 -12.68
C VAL A 216 2.27 6.62 -13.70
N LEU A 217 2.33 6.26 -14.98
CA LEU A 217 2.45 7.19 -16.09
C LEU A 217 1.17 7.15 -16.91
N VAL A 218 0.47 8.28 -16.97
CA VAL A 218 -0.79 8.36 -17.71
C VAL A 218 -0.69 9.38 -18.82
N ASP A 219 -1.34 9.09 -19.94
CA ASP A 219 -1.69 10.08 -20.96
C ASP A 219 -2.90 10.89 -20.43
N PRO A 220 -3.00 12.22 -20.64
CA PRO A 220 -4.22 12.96 -20.33
C PRO A 220 -5.44 12.35 -21.02
N GLU A 221 -6.32 11.74 -20.23
CA GLU A 221 -7.65 11.36 -20.69
C GLU A 221 -8.52 12.61 -20.85
N GLY A 222 -9.53 12.55 -21.72
CA GLY A 222 -10.38 13.67 -22.19
C GLY A 222 -11.26 14.36 -21.13
N GLN A 223 -10.80 14.48 -19.89
CA GLN A 223 -11.39 15.27 -18.83
C GLN A 223 -10.96 16.74 -18.99
N PRO A 224 -11.90 17.70 -19.15
CA PRO A 224 -11.60 19.09 -19.51
C PRO A 224 -10.86 19.91 -18.43
N LEU A 225 -10.69 19.36 -17.21
CA LEU A 225 -10.28 20.11 -16.02
C LEU A 225 -8.84 19.82 -15.54
N GLN A 226 -8.02 19.19 -16.36
CA GLN A 226 -6.70 18.72 -15.92
C GLN A 226 -5.55 19.29 -16.74
N LEU A 227 -4.51 19.76 -16.03
CA LEU A 227 -3.29 20.23 -16.65
C LEU A 227 -2.57 19.03 -17.32
N PRO A 228 -2.25 19.10 -18.62
CA PRO A 228 -1.67 17.97 -19.37
C PRO A 228 -0.25 17.59 -18.92
N LYS A 229 0.37 18.37 -18.02
CA LYS A 229 1.68 18.10 -17.43
C LYS A 229 1.61 18.34 -15.92
N SER A 230 1.47 17.29 -15.14
CA SER A 230 1.50 17.36 -13.67
C SER A 230 2.06 16.08 -13.07
N GLY A 231 2.67 16.20 -11.89
CA GLY A 231 3.03 15.08 -11.03
C GLY A 231 2.31 15.18 -9.69
N HIS A 232 2.16 14.05 -9.02
CA HIS A 232 1.88 14.00 -7.60
C HIS A 232 2.42 12.71 -6.98
N SER A 233 2.68 12.74 -5.68
CA SER A 233 3.20 11.60 -4.93
C SER A 233 2.36 11.35 -3.70
N THR A 234 1.89 10.11 -3.58
CA THR A 234 1.12 9.66 -2.42
C THR A 234 1.71 8.40 -1.87
N GLY A 235 2.38 8.56 -0.73
CA GLY A 235 2.91 7.39 -0.05
C GLY A 235 4.08 6.83 -0.84
N GLY A 236 4.01 5.55 -1.21
CA GLY A 236 4.98 4.91 -2.12
C GLY A 236 4.62 4.95 -3.60
N MET A 237 3.68 5.81 -4.03
CA MET A 237 3.32 5.99 -5.45
C MET A 237 3.78 7.37 -5.96
N VAL A 238 4.42 7.39 -7.12
CA VAL A 238 4.65 8.58 -7.94
C VAL A 238 3.74 8.49 -9.15
N TYR A 239 2.86 9.46 -9.29
CA TYR A 239 1.87 9.56 -10.33
C TYR A 239 2.23 10.73 -11.26
N ILE A 240 2.34 10.49 -12.56
CA ILE A 240 2.79 11.49 -13.54
C ILE A 240 1.87 11.47 -14.76
N LYS A 241 1.33 12.64 -15.11
CA LYS A 241 0.62 12.87 -16.37
C LYS A 241 1.61 13.29 -17.43
N THR A 242 1.88 12.39 -18.35
CA THR A 242 2.71 12.65 -19.52
C THR A 242 1.82 13.24 -20.61
N GLY A 243 1.97 14.53 -20.90
CA GLY A 243 1.10 15.24 -21.86
C GLY A 243 1.01 14.60 -23.24
N LEU A 244 -0.02 15.00 -24.00
CA LEU A 244 -0.66 14.25 -25.08
C LEU A 244 0.23 13.32 -25.91
N LEU A 245 1.37 13.71 -26.46
CA LEU A 245 2.17 12.80 -27.31
C LEU A 245 3.67 13.09 -27.34
N GLN A 246 4.15 14.04 -26.53
CA GLN A 246 5.57 14.41 -26.49
C GLN A 246 6.00 14.61 -25.05
N VAL A 247 6.74 13.63 -24.54
CA VAL A 247 7.39 13.75 -23.25
C VAL A 247 8.60 14.65 -23.39
N ASP A 248 8.45 15.85 -22.86
CA ASP A 248 9.54 16.75 -22.53
C ASP A 248 10.41 16.07 -21.45
N LEU A 249 11.51 15.45 -21.88
CA LEU A 249 12.40 14.67 -21.01
C LEU A 249 12.90 15.50 -19.82
N PRO A 250 13.40 16.75 -19.99
CA PRO A 250 13.70 17.63 -18.86
C PRO A 250 12.54 17.78 -17.87
N TRP A 251 11.33 18.01 -18.35
CA TRP A 251 10.15 18.12 -17.49
C TRP A 251 9.84 16.80 -16.76
N LEU A 252 9.90 15.66 -17.44
CA LEU A 252 9.68 14.35 -16.83
C LEU A 252 10.74 14.05 -15.76
N VAL A 253 12.01 14.37 -16.04
CA VAL A 253 13.11 14.21 -15.09
C VAL A 253 12.86 15.06 -13.84
N HIS A 254 12.57 16.35 -14.04
CA HIS A 254 12.29 17.26 -12.94
C HIS A 254 11.10 16.80 -12.11
N THR A 255 9.98 16.44 -12.76
CA THR A 255 8.75 16.02 -12.11
C THR A 255 8.95 14.71 -11.36
N ALA A 256 9.54 13.69 -12.00
CA ALA A 256 9.84 12.42 -11.34
C ALA A 256 10.78 12.61 -10.14
N ALA A 257 11.78 13.49 -10.25
CA ALA A 257 12.67 13.82 -9.14
C ALA A 257 11.91 14.53 -8.00
N HIS A 258 11.12 15.55 -8.31
CA HIS A 258 10.32 16.30 -7.35
C HIS A 258 9.38 15.38 -6.56
N GLU A 259 8.59 14.56 -7.27
CA GLU A 259 7.65 13.63 -6.66
C GLU A 259 8.35 12.51 -5.88
N THR A 260 9.54 12.08 -6.32
CA THR A 260 10.32 11.09 -5.56
C THR A 260 10.81 11.68 -4.23
N VAL A 261 11.30 12.91 -4.23
CA VAL A 261 11.83 13.60 -3.03
C VAL A 261 10.75 13.82 -1.96
N HIS A 262 9.48 13.99 -2.36
CA HIS A 262 8.36 14.06 -1.43
C HIS A 262 8.23 12.82 -0.52
N GLY A 263 8.74 11.66 -0.94
CA GLY A 263 8.86 10.48 -0.08
C GLY A 263 9.67 10.72 1.20
N TRP A 264 10.63 11.65 1.19
CA TRP A 264 11.38 12.07 2.38
C TRP A 264 10.71 13.25 3.06
N LEU A 265 10.43 14.31 2.30
CA LEU A 265 10.06 15.62 2.88
C LEU A 265 8.63 15.65 3.42
N ASN A 266 7.70 14.89 2.86
CA ASN A 266 6.32 14.81 3.38
C ASN A 266 6.23 13.90 4.63
N SER A 267 7.32 13.24 5.04
CA SER A 267 7.35 12.45 6.28
C SER A 267 7.71 13.31 7.51
N GLY A 268 8.45 14.41 7.32
CA GLY A 268 8.72 15.39 8.40
C GLY A 268 7.48 16.19 8.82
N LEU A 269 6.55 16.45 7.88
CA LEU A 269 5.30 17.19 8.15
C LEU A 269 4.16 16.32 8.71
N LEU A 270 4.19 15.00 8.49
CA LEU A 270 3.18 14.05 9.00
C LEU A 270 3.70 13.19 10.18
N GLY A 271 5.02 13.20 10.43
CA GLY A 271 5.67 12.58 11.58
C GLY A 271 5.77 13.49 12.81
N GLY A 272 5.19 14.68 12.75
CA GLY A 272 5.11 15.63 13.85
C GLY A 272 4.00 15.35 14.85
N THR A 273 3.74 14.10 15.23
CA THR A 273 3.08 13.73 16.50
C THR A 273 3.34 12.26 16.81
N SER A 274 4.49 11.97 17.43
CA SER A 274 4.57 11.48 18.81
C SER A 274 5.97 10.89 19.04
N ALA A 275 6.75 11.62 19.86
CA ALA A 275 7.72 11.01 20.76
C ALA A 275 7.06 9.95 21.65
#